data_AF-A0A1I4JMB8-F1
#
_entry.id   AF-A0A1I4JMB8-F1
#
_cell.length_a   1.000
_cell.length_b   1.000
_cell.length_c   1.000
_cell.angle_alpha   90.00
_cell.angle_beta   90.00
_cell.angle_gamma   90.00
#
_symmetry.space_group_name_H-M   'P 1'
#
loop_
_entity.id
_entity.type
_entity.pdbx_description
1 polymer ?
#
loop_
_entity_poly.entity_id
_entity_poly.type
_entity_poly.pdbx_seq_one_letter_code
_entity_poly.pdbx_strand_id
1 'polypeptide(L)'
;MKDPRHFATSLVDHYLGARLDAAGNPPGLRETVIDLVTEAIPQRVQTLMDAQLDLLTSPSRTLFPDAYLADQAATEDALQQAAAGLRAALAQAGQLVNARNFERGMAARLRDDPQAALRAELARVPRPLARPEPLRWSLDPAPWLSDSQQEEKSWPPVGLAEVAGLRCLPGGAAAFSRVDDGPHAGWVQIGLVEHHRTPARRYPDQPSRKVLLIVGLEAASDNPPPGTLPVSRGPWQLWIHPWQRLAVGLAAQGHAAAEYIGTKDQALVALADTGTAPLAGSVRRPTGLGTPPYVLAPAASVVALLGLEPTSGVCGFSLSDTTGEAMICRQWRGHLVHDGNYEPLLPAVAGADLLIRPDLFTRLHDTIGLSRCQAGISVHHRSADEDEGFDDG
;
A
#
# COMPACT_ATOMS: atom_id res chain seq x y z
N MET A 1 28.12 4.18 18.55
CA MET A 1 26.81 4.87 18.66
C MET A 1 26.75 5.62 19.99
N LYS A 2 26.38 6.92 20.03
CA LYS A 2 26.50 7.75 21.25
C LYS A 2 25.27 7.68 22.19
N ASP A 3 24.10 7.29 21.69
CA ASP A 3 22.89 7.07 22.49
C ASP A 3 22.08 5.87 21.92
N PRO A 4 22.29 4.66 22.46
CA PRO A 4 21.57 3.46 22.02
C PRO A 4 20.06 3.49 22.28
N ARG A 5 19.63 4.13 23.38
CA ARG A 5 18.22 4.17 23.75
C ARG A 5 17.43 5.11 22.84
N HIS A 6 17.98 6.28 22.54
CA HIS A 6 17.36 7.20 21.59
C HIS A 6 17.22 6.55 20.21
N PHE A 7 18.28 5.89 19.72
CA PHE A 7 18.22 5.17 18.45
C PHE A 7 17.16 4.05 18.47
N ALA A 8 17.13 3.22 19.52
CA ALA A 8 16.11 2.18 19.68
C ALA A 8 14.68 2.76 19.73
N THR A 9 14.48 3.89 20.39
CA THR A 9 13.19 4.57 20.48
C THR A 9 12.71 5.02 19.10
N SER A 10 13.55 5.76 18.37
CA SER A 10 13.23 6.19 17.01
C SER A 10 12.91 4.99 16.11
N LEU A 11 13.63 3.90 16.29
CA LEU A 11 13.48 2.70 15.48
C LEU A 11 12.17 1.93 15.79
N VAL A 12 11.84 1.77 17.07
CA VAL A 12 10.56 1.18 17.51
C VAL A 12 9.37 2.03 17.07
N ASP A 13 9.46 3.36 17.23
CA ASP A 13 8.39 4.26 16.82
C ASP A 13 8.16 4.23 15.31
N HIS A 14 9.26 4.20 14.53
CA HIS A 14 9.19 4.15 13.08
C HIS A 14 8.64 2.81 12.55
N TYR A 15 9.10 1.66 13.07
CA TYR A 15 8.75 0.35 12.52
C TYR A 15 7.55 -0.32 13.20
N LEU A 16 7.36 -0.12 14.50
CA LEU A 16 6.32 -0.80 15.28
C LEU A 16 5.25 0.14 15.84
N GLY A 17 5.49 1.46 15.88
CA GLY A 17 4.63 2.42 16.58
C GLY A 17 3.15 2.26 16.23
N ALA A 18 2.84 2.21 14.94
CA ALA A 18 1.47 2.04 14.46
C ALA A 18 0.86 0.63 14.70
N ARG A 19 1.68 -0.44 14.69
CA ARG A 19 1.22 -1.79 15.08
C ARG A 19 0.89 -1.83 16.58
N LEU A 20 1.73 -1.18 17.40
CA LEU A 20 1.51 -1.03 18.84
C LEU A 20 0.25 -0.20 19.12
N ASP A 21 0.04 0.90 18.38
CA ASP A 21 -1.16 1.74 18.48
C ASP A 21 -2.43 0.97 18.09
N ALA A 22 -2.39 0.24 16.96
CA ALA A 22 -3.50 -0.60 16.51
C ALA A 22 -3.80 -1.76 17.47
N ALA A 23 -2.78 -2.25 18.19
CA ALA A 23 -2.94 -3.22 19.25
C ALA A 23 -3.57 -2.63 20.53
N GLY A 24 -3.74 -1.31 20.59
CA GLY A 24 -4.29 -0.58 21.73
C GLY A 24 -3.23 -0.19 22.77
N ASN A 25 -1.96 -0.09 22.35
CA ASN A 25 -0.80 0.20 23.20
C ASN A 25 -0.81 -0.56 24.54
N PRO A 26 -0.64 -1.90 24.51
CA PRO A 26 -0.63 -2.68 25.74
C PRO A 26 0.37 -2.10 26.77
N PRO A 27 -0.04 -1.91 28.03
CA PRO A 27 0.79 -1.23 29.03
C PRO A 27 2.19 -1.86 29.15
N GLY A 28 3.23 -1.03 29.10
CA GLY A 28 4.63 -1.44 29.25
C GLY A 28 5.23 -2.17 28.04
N LEU A 29 4.44 -2.56 27.02
CA LEU A 29 4.95 -3.28 25.86
C LEU A 29 5.97 -2.46 25.08
N ARG A 30 5.64 -1.21 24.74
CA ARG A 30 6.52 -0.32 23.97
C ARG A 30 7.87 -0.12 24.67
N GLU A 31 7.85 0.23 25.96
CA GLU A 31 9.08 0.40 26.75
C GLU A 31 9.91 -0.89 26.83
N THR A 32 9.26 -2.04 27.05
CA THR A 32 9.96 -3.33 27.09
C THR A 32 10.64 -3.64 25.76
N VAL A 33 9.99 -3.33 24.64
CA VAL A 33 10.60 -3.49 23.31
C VAL A 33 11.78 -2.55 23.13
N ILE A 34 11.66 -1.27 23.51
CA ILE A 34 12.78 -0.31 23.45
C ILE A 34 13.96 -0.79 24.28
N ASP A 35 13.72 -1.32 25.49
CA ASP A 35 14.77 -1.84 26.38
C ASP A 35 15.49 -3.04 25.74
N LEU A 36 14.73 -4.01 25.21
CA LEU A 36 15.29 -5.20 24.54
C LEU A 36 16.08 -4.84 23.29
N VAL A 37 15.60 -3.88 22.47
CA VAL A 37 16.35 -3.39 21.30
C VAL A 37 17.62 -2.67 21.73
N THR A 38 17.52 -1.80 22.75
CA THR A 38 18.67 -1.08 23.32
C THR A 38 19.77 -2.05 23.77
N GLU A 39 19.39 -3.16 24.41
CA GLU A 39 20.30 -4.22 24.83
C GLU A 39 20.86 -5.03 23.65
N ALA A 40 20.10 -5.25 22.59
CA ALA A 40 20.54 -6.04 21.44
C ALA A 40 21.54 -5.29 20.53
N ILE A 41 21.47 -3.95 20.48
CA ILE A 41 22.19 -3.17 19.48
C ILE A 41 23.71 -3.36 19.53
N PRO A 42 24.40 -3.12 20.67
CA PRO A 42 25.86 -3.21 20.74
C PRO A 42 26.42 -4.62 20.50
N GLN A 43 25.68 -5.66 20.89
CA GLN A 43 26.16 -7.04 20.97
C GLN A 43 25.94 -7.82 19.68
N ARG A 44 24.84 -7.55 18.97
CA ARG A 44 24.39 -8.40 17.85
C ARG A 44 24.03 -7.59 16.62
N VAL A 45 23.25 -6.52 16.78
CA VAL A 45 22.73 -5.77 15.63
C VAL A 45 23.85 -5.08 14.88
N GLN A 46 24.75 -4.38 15.59
CA GLN A 46 25.83 -3.64 14.94
C GLN A 46 26.73 -4.56 14.09
N THR A 47 27.11 -5.72 14.62
CA THR A 47 27.91 -6.71 13.89
C THR A 47 27.20 -7.24 12.64
N LEU A 48 25.88 -7.48 12.72
CA LEU A 48 25.10 -7.93 11.57
C LEU A 48 24.93 -6.82 10.53
N MET A 49 24.71 -5.57 10.95
CA MET A 49 24.65 -4.43 10.04
C MET A 49 25.96 -4.21 9.30
N ASP A 50 27.09 -4.26 10.02
CA ASP A 50 28.43 -4.13 9.43
C ASP A 50 28.65 -5.25 8.37
N ALA A 51 28.27 -6.49 8.69
CA ALA A 51 28.35 -7.60 7.75
C ALA A 51 27.43 -7.42 6.52
N GLN A 52 26.23 -6.87 6.70
CA GLN A 52 25.30 -6.57 5.60
C GLN A 52 25.84 -5.45 4.70
N LEU A 53 26.42 -4.39 5.27
CA LEU A 53 27.06 -3.32 4.52
C LEU A 53 28.29 -3.81 3.75
N ASP A 54 29.12 -4.66 4.35
CA ASP A 54 30.26 -5.30 3.69
C ASP A 54 29.84 -6.14 2.48
N LEU A 55 28.70 -6.85 2.59
CA LEU A 55 28.12 -7.62 1.49
C LEU A 55 27.66 -6.73 0.33
N LEU A 56 27.07 -5.56 0.63
CA LEU A 56 26.57 -4.62 -0.39
C LEU A 56 27.67 -3.80 -1.07
N THR A 57 28.76 -3.54 -0.36
CA THR A 57 29.85 -2.66 -0.82
C THR A 57 30.99 -3.40 -1.53
N SER A 58 31.09 -4.72 -1.37
CA SER A 58 32.17 -5.53 -1.95
C SER A 58 31.85 -5.98 -3.38
N PRO A 59 32.55 -5.48 -4.43
CA PRO A 59 32.23 -5.78 -5.83
C PRO A 59 32.43 -7.25 -6.24
N SER A 60 33.17 -8.02 -5.44
CA SER A 60 33.54 -9.41 -5.71
C SER A 60 32.64 -10.46 -5.03
N ARG A 61 31.65 -10.04 -4.24
CA ARG A 61 30.77 -10.97 -3.53
C ARG A 61 29.55 -11.31 -4.38
N THR A 62 29.25 -12.61 -4.46
CA THR A 62 28.06 -13.16 -5.15
C THR A 62 26.87 -13.36 -4.21
N LEU A 63 27.07 -13.13 -2.91
CA LEU A 63 26.06 -13.24 -1.87
C LEU A 63 25.44 -11.86 -1.59
N PHE A 64 24.13 -11.77 -1.73
CA PHE A 64 23.35 -10.61 -1.29
C PHE A 64 23.02 -10.74 0.20
N PRO A 65 22.92 -9.64 0.95
CA PRO A 65 22.45 -9.70 2.34
C PRO A 65 21.01 -10.21 2.40
N ASP A 66 20.62 -10.71 3.57
CA ASP A 66 19.23 -11.08 3.84
C ASP A 66 18.28 -9.90 3.58
N ALA A 67 17.04 -10.20 3.19
CA ALA A 67 16.03 -9.20 2.86
C ALA A 67 15.62 -8.31 4.06
N TYR A 68 15.96 -8.73 5.28
CA TYR A 68 15.68 -8.01 6.52
C TYR A 68 16.94 -7.28 6.99
N LEU A 69 16.87 -5.97 7.21
CA LEU A 69 17.94 -5.24 7.86
C LEU A 69 18.02 -5.68 9.34
N ALA A 70 19.24 -5.85 9.84
CA ALA A 70 19.46 -6.46 11.15
C ALA A 70 18.81 -5.71 12.32
N ASP A 71 18.69 -4.39 12.20
CA ASP A 71 18.04 -3.50 13.16
C ASP A 71 16.52 -3.68 13.22
N GLN A 72 15.90 -3.86 12.06
CA GLN A 72 14.48 -4.17 11.95
C GLN A 72 14.17 -5.59 12.46
N ALA A 73 15.02 -6.57 12.12
CA ALA A 73 14.87 -7.94 12.60
C ALA A 73 14.96 -8.01 14.13
N ALA A 74 15.92 -7.30 14.73
CA ALA A 74 16.04 -7.22 16.19
C ALA A 74 14.82 -6.60 16.87
N THR A 75 14.15 -5.68 16.19
CA THR A 75 12.96 -5.00 16.70
C THR A 75 11.73 -5.90 16.65
N GLU A 76 11.60 -6.70 15.60
CA GLU A 76 10.56 -7.73 15.52
C GLU A 76 10.80 -8.85 16.55
N ASP A 77 12.06 -9.31 16.71
CA ASP A 77 12.45 -10.28 17.73
C ASP A 77 12.10 -9.75 19.14
N ALA A 78 12.45 -8.49 19.44
CA ALA A 78 12.14 -7.84 20.71
C ALA A 78 10.63 -7.73 20.96
N LEU A 79 9.83 -7.41 19.92
CA LEU A 79 8.37 -7.40 20.02
C LEU A 79 7.83 -8.78 20.35
N GLN A 80 8.29 -9.82 19.67
CA GLN A 80 7.81 -11.19 19.91
C GLN A 80 8.17 -11.66 21.33
N GLN A 81 9.38 -11.35 21.79
CA GLN A 81 9.84 -11.66 23.15
C GLN A 81 9.02 -10.91 24.21
N ALA A 82 8.80 -9.61 24.03
CA ALA A 82 8.00 -8.80 24.96
C ALA A 82 6.52 -9.22 24.96
N ALA A 83 5.97 -9.51 23.77
CA ALA A 83 4.57 -9.93 23.60
C ALA A 83 4.26 -11.26 24.32
N ALA A 84 5.23 -12.17 24.39
CA ALA A 84 5.08 -13.43 25.13
C ALA A 84 4.79 -13.21 26.63
N GLY A 85 5.25 -12.10 27.20
CA GLY A 85 5.03 -11.72 28.61
C GLY A 85 3.73 -10.97 28.90
N LEU A 86 2.99 -10.52 27.88
CA LEU A 86 1.85 -9.60 28.05
C LEU A 86 0.77 -10.12 29.00
N ARG A 87 0.41 -11.40 28.88
CA ARG A 87 -0.62 -11.99 29.74
C ARG A 87 -0.16 -12.08 31.20
N ALA A 88 1.14 -12.33 31.43
CA ALA A 88 1.70 -12.34 32.78
C ALA A 88 1.71 -10.93 33.38
N ALA A 89 2.06 -9.91 32.59
CA ALA A 89 1.99 -8.51 33.01
C ALA A 89 0.56 -8.08 33.35
N LEU A 90 -0.44 -8.47 32.55
CA LEU A 90 -1.85 -8.22 32.86
C LEU A 90 -2.28 -8.90 34.17
N ALA A 91 -1.86 -10.15 34.38
CA ALA A 91 -2.16 -10.87 35.62
C ALA A 91 -1.52 -10.19 36.84
N GLN A 92 -0.28 -9.70 36.73
CA GLN A 92 0.40 -8.93 37.78
C GLN A 92 -0.32 -7.60 38.08
N ALA A 93 -0.92 -6.97 37.07
CA ALA A 93 -1.77 -5.80 37.21
C ALA A 93 -3.20 -6.12 37.71
N GLY A 94 -3.47 -7.37 38.10
CA GLY A 94 -4.78 -7.80 38.61
C GLY A 94 -5.84 -8.05 37.55
N GLN A 95 -5.47 -8.08 36.27
CA GLN A 95 -6.38 -8.33 35.14
C GLN A 95 -6.23 -9.76 34.63
N LEU A 96 -7.20 -10.61 34.98
CA LEU A 96 -7.29 -11.98 34.46
C LEU A 96 -8.14 -11.98 33.18
N VAL A 97 -7.55 -12.46 32.09
CA VAL A 97 -8.18 -12.56 30.77
C VAL A 97 -8.29 -14.00 30.32
N ASN A 98 -9.24 -14.31 29.43
CA ASN A 98 -9.28 -15.61 28.77
C ASN A 98 -8.02 -15.79 27.92
N ALA A 99 -7.12 -16.69 28.34
CA ALA A 99 -5.80 -16.85 27.73
C ALA A 99 -5.87 -17.09 26.21
N ARG A 100 -6.71 -18.03 25.76
CA ARG A 100 -6.80 -18.40 24.32
C ARG A 100 -7.32 -17.27 23.46
N ASN A 101 -8.38 -16.58 23.90
CA ASN A 101 -8.97 -15.49 23.13
C ASN A 101 -8.07 -14.26 23.12
N PHE A 102 -7.45 -13.96 24.28
CA PHE A 102 -6.47 -12.88 24.39
C PHE A 102 -5.26 -13.13 23.51
N GLU A 103 -4.62 -14.30 23.61
CA GLU A 103 -3.41 -14.63 22.84
C GLU A 103 -3.69 -14.62 21.34
N ARG A 104 -4.82 -15.17 20.87
CA ARG A 104 -5.21 -15.08 19.45
C ARG A 104 -5.46 -13.64 19.01
N GLY A 105 -6.19 -12.86 19.82
CA GLY A 105 -6.53 -11.48 19.49
C GLY A 105 -5.32 -10.55 19.51
N MET A 106 -4.36 -10.78 20.42
CA MET A 106 -3.11 -10.04 20.47
C MET A 106 -2.17 -10.47 19.35
N ALA A 107 -2.02 -11.77 19.08
CA ALA A 107 -1.25 -12.25 17.95
C ALA A 107 -1.78 -11.69 16.62
N ALA A 108 -3.09 -11.66 16.41
CA ALA A 108 -3.67 -11.08 15.19
C ALA A 108 -3.39 -9.57 15.04
N ARG A 109 -3.23 -8.84 16.15
CA ARG A 109 -2.96 -7.38 16.14
C ARG A 109 -1.48 -7.05 16.08
N LEU A 110 -0.65 -7.90 16.67
CA LEU A 110 0.79 -7.68 16.77
C LEU A 110 1.58 -8.40 15.69
N ARG A 111 1.13 -9.53 15.12
CA ARG A 111 1.92 -10.28 14.12
C ARG A 111 1.99 -9.52 12.80
N ASP A 112 3.17 -9.46 12.22
CA ASP A 112 3.30 -9.11 10.81
C ASP A 112 2.73 -10.22 9.92
N ASP A 113 2.28 -9.88 8.71
CA ASP A 113 1.87 -10.89 7.73
C ASP A 113 2.88 -11.00 6.57
N PRO A 114 3.85 -11.92 6.66
CA PRO A 114 4.86 -12.08 5.62
C PRO A 114 4.26 -12.56 4.29
N GLN A 115 3.03 -13.09 4.30
CA GLN A 115 2.36 -13.48 3.05
C GLN A 115 2.01 -12.24 2.22
N ALA A 116 1.69 -11.10 2.84
CA ALA A 116 1.40 -9.88 2.10
C ALA A 116 2.63 -9.39 1.33
N ALA A 117 3.80 -9.37 1.99
CA ALA A 117 5.07 -8.99 1.37
C ALA A 117 5.49 -9.98 0.26
N LEU A 118 5.38 -11.29 0.51
CA LEU A 118 5.70 -12.29 -0.50
C LEU A 118 4.81 -12.18 -1.75
N ARG A 119 3.50 -11.97 -1.54
CA ARG A 119 2.54 -11.79 -2.64
C ARG A 119 2.77 -10.49 -3.39
N ALA A 120 3.16 -9.42 -2.70
CA ALA A 120 3.54 -8.17 -3.31
C ALA A 120 4.75 -8.33 -4.24
N GLU A 121 5.78 -9.07 -3.81
CA GLU A 121 6.92 -9.35 -4.67
C GLU A 121 6.55 -10.21 -5.89
N LEU A 122 5.66 -11.20 -5.72
CA LEU A 122 5.15 -12.00 -6.85
C LEU A 122 4.24 -11.20 -7.79
N ALA A 123 3.60 -10.14 -7.31
CA ALA A 123 2.76 -9.23 -8.08
C ALA A 123 3.54 -8.09 -8.76
N ARG A 124 4.86 -8.05 -8.56
CA ARG A 124 5.71 -6.97 -9.07
C ARG A 124 5.89 -7.10 -10.58
N VAL A 125 5.59 -6.03 -11.30
CA VAL A 125 5.72 -5.90 -12.75
C VAL A 125 6.49 -4.62 -13.10
N PRO A 126 7.05 -4.50 -14.31
CA PRO A 126 7.45 -3.20 -14.85
C PRO A 126 6.27 -2.23 -14.87
N ARG A 127 6.55 -0.92 -14.72
CA ARG A 127 5.52 0.13 -14.74
C ARG A 127 4.60 -0.04 -15.96
N PRO A 128 3.30 -0.35 -15.79
CA PRO A 128 2.41 -0.58 -16.92
C PRO A 128 2.16 0.71 -17.71
N LEU A 129 1.98 0.61 -19.03
CA LEU A 129 1.64 1.74 -19.90
C LEU A 129 0.14 2.07 -19.92
N ALA A 130 -0.72 1.10 -19.58
CA ALA A 130 -2.17 1.27 -19.58
C ALA A 130 -2.60 2.37 -18.61
N ARG A 131 -3.22 3.43 -19.12
CA ARG A 131 -3.74 4.58 -18.36
C ARG A 131 -5.02 5.09 -19.02
N PRO A 132 -5.99 5.59 -18.24
CA PRO A 132 -7.08 6.39 -18.81
C PRO A 132 -6.51 7.54 -19.64
N GLU A 133 -7.21 7.92 -20.71
CA GLU A 133 -6.71 8.94 -21.66
C GLU A 133 -6.26 10.23 -20.94
N PRO A 134 -7.08 10.84 -20.04
CA PRO A 134 -6.70 12.11 -19.40
C PRO A 134 -5.54 12.00 -18.42
N LEU A 135 -5.02 10.77 -18.21
CA LEU A 135 -3.87 10.48 -17.36
C LEU A 135 -2.65 10.01 -18.14
N ARG A 136 -2.66 10.05 -19.49
CA ARG A 136 -1.50 9.63 -20.29
C ARG A 136 -0.25 10.47 -20.02
N TRP A 137 -0.42 11.75 -19.70
CA TRP A 137 0.67 12.63 -19.25
C TRP A 137 1.41 12.07 -18.03
N SER A 138 0.76 11.27 -17.18
CA SER A 138 1.43 10.66 -16.02
C SER A 138 2.53 9.68 -16.45
N LEU A 139 2.50 9.14 -17.68
CA LEU A 139 3.55 8.25 -18.16
C LEU A 139 4.89 8.97 -18.35
N ASP A 140 4.88 10.30 -18.48
CA ASP A 140 6.11 11.08 -18.52
C ASP A 140 6.95 10.77 -17.27
N PRO A 141 8.26 10.57 -17.43
CA PRO A 141 9.08 10.04 -16.35
C PRO A 141 9.23 11.07 -15.24
N ALA A 142 8.90 10.64 -14.02
CA ALA A 142 9.50 11.17 -12.80
C ALA A 142 10.90 10.55 -12.62
N PRO A 143 11.85 11.26 -11.99
CA PRO A 143 11.70 12.58 -11.40
C PRO A 143 11.54 13.68 -12.46
N TRP A 144 10.78 14.73 -12.15
CA TRP A 144 10.65 15.92 -13.02
C TRP A 144 11.90 16.82 -13.00
N LEU A 145 13.07 16.19 -12.96
CA LEU A 145 14.40 16.79 -12.99
C LEU A 145 15.26 15.93 -13.91
N SER A 146 15.98 16.54 -14.85
CA SER A 146 17.05 15.85 -15.58
C SER A 146 18.40 16.18 -14.95
N ASP A 147 19.31 15.20 -14.89
CA ASP A 147 20.69 15.44 -14.47
C ASP A 147 21.46 16.32 -15.48
N SER A 148 20.90 16.54 -16.68
CA SER A 148 21.51 17.29 -17.78
C SER A 148 21.27 18.81 -17.76
N GLN A 149 20.69 19.39 -16.71
CA GLN A 149 20.50 20.85 -16.51
C GLN A 149 19.74 21.62 -17.62
N GLN A 150 19.20 20.96 -18.66
CA GLN A 150 18.72 21.69 -19.85
C GLN A 150 17.20 21.82 -20.00
N GLU A 151 16.38 21.08 -19.27
CA GLU A 151 14.92 21.28 -19.33
C GLU A 151 14.29 21.09 -17.95
N GLU A 152 14.06 22.20 -17.26
CA GLU A 152 13.07 22.20 -16.19
C GLU A 152 11.71 21.91 -16.84
N LYS A 153 11.22 20.67 -16.69
CA LYS A 153 9.85 20.33 -17.07
C LYS A 153 8.92 21.20 -16.24
N SER A 154 7.90 21.77 -16.88
CA SER A 154 6.91 22.62 -16.21
C SER A 154 6.33 21.91 -14.99
N TRP A 155 6.29 22.60 -13.86
CA TRP A 155 5.66 22.14 -12.64
C TRP A 155 4.50 23.07 -12.26
N PRO A 156 3.30 22.54 -11.92
CA PRO A 156 2.88 21.15 -12.04
C PRO A 156 2.94 20.61 -13.50
N PRO A 157 2.89 19.28 -13.70
CA PRO A 157 2.87 18.70 -15.05
C PRO A 157 1.72 19.28 -15.88
N VAL A 158 1.97 19.59 -17.17
CA VAL A 158 0.98 20.29 -18.03
C VAL A 158 -0.38 19.60 -18.06
N GLY A 159 -0.39 18.27 -18.17
CA GLY A 159 -1.63 17.48 -18.20
C GLY A 159 -2.42 17.47 -16.89
N LEU A 160 -1.87 17.99 -15.78
CA LEU A 160 -2.60 18.11 -14.52
C LEU A 160 -3.79 19.07 -14.65
N ALA A 161 -3.67 20.12 -15.47
CA ALA A 161 -4.76 21.07 -15.71
C ALA A 161 -5.99 20.41 -16.34
N GLU A 162 -5.82 19.34 -17.12
CA GLU A 162 -6.90 18.62 -17.80
C GLU A 162 -7.77 17.82 -16.81
N VAL A 163 -7.20 17.46 -15.66
CA VAL A 163 -7.87 16.67 -14.62
C VAL A 163 -8.13 17.48 -13.34
N ALA A 164 -7.71 18.75 -13.31
CA ALA A 164 -7.91 19.63 -12.18
C ALA A 164 -9.41 19.85 -11.92
N GLY A 165 -9.85 19.57 -10.68
CA GLY A 165 -11.24 19.74 -10.27
C GLY A 165 -12.20 18.64 -10.76
N LEU A 166 -11.73 17.66 -11.54
CA LEU A 166 -12.55 16.50 -11.89
C LEU A 166 -12.67 15.56 -10.69
N ARG A 167 -13.90 15.07 -10.43
CA ARG A 167 -14.09 13.84 -9.63
C ARG A 167 -14.35 12.61 -10.47
N CYS A 168 -14.88 12.74 -11.68
CA CYS A 168 -15.06 11.61 -12.57
C CYS A 168 -14.41 11.91 -13.91
N LEU A 169 -13.76 10.90 -14.48
CA LEU A 169 -13.26 10.98 -15.85
C LEU A 169 -14.44 11.01 -16.83
N PRO A 170 -14.34 11.78 -17.93
CA PRO A 170 -15.38 11.81 -18.95
C PRO A 170 -15.52 10.43 -19.62
N GLY A 171 -16.75 10.06 -19.97
CA GLY A 171 -17.04 8.78 -20.64
C GLY A 171 -17.44 7.63 -19.72
N GLY A 172 -17.52 7.85 -18.39
CA GLY A 172 -17.99 6.85 -17.43
C GLY A 172 -17.17 5.56 -17.51
N ALA A 173 -17.83 4.42 -17.70
CA ALA A 173 -17.18 3.12 -17.85
C ALA A 173 -16.20 3.02 -19.03
N ALA A 174 -16.38 3.82 -20.10
CA ALA A 174 -15.48 3.82 -21.24
C ALA A 174 -14.14 4.53 -20.97
N ALA A 175 -14.03 5.25 -19.85
CA ALA A 175 -12.80 5.93 -19.46
C ALA A 175 -11.72 4.97 -18.94
N PHE A 176 -12.09 3.75 -18.53
CA PHE A 176 -11.12 2.77 -18.03
C PHE A 176 -10.22 2.28 -19.16
N SER A 177 -8.92 2.19 -18.85
CA SER A 177 -7.94 1.67 -19.79
C SER A 177 -8.02 0.15 -19.89
N ARG A 178 -7.57 -0.37 -21.03
CA ARG A 178 -7.33 -1.80 -21.21
C ARG A 178 -5.85 -2.05 -21.28
N VAL A 179 -5.43 -3.23 -20.85
CA VAL A 179 -4.05 -3.69 -21.02
C VAL A 179 -3.83 -4.06 -22.48
N ASP A 180 -2.81 -3.49 -23.11
CA ASP A 180 -2.53 -3.74 -24.53
C ASP A 180 -1.84 -5.11 -24.74
N ASP A 181 -0.87 -5.45 -23.91
CA ASP A 181 0.03 -6.59 -24.13
C ASP A 181 0.21 -7.51 -22.90
N GLY A 182 0.75 -8.70 -23.15
CA GLY A 182 1.13 -9.68 -22.12
C GLY A 182 0.01 -10.62 -21.70
N PRO A 183 0.15 -11.34 -20.57
CA PRO A 183 -0.80 -12.37 -20.14
C PRO A 183 -2.20 -11.84 -19.83
N HIS A 184 -2.32 -10.54 -19.56
CA HIS A 184 -3.57 -9.86 -19.24
C HIS A 184 -4.06 -8.93 -20.36
N ALA A 185 -3.59 -9.13 -21.60
CA ALA A 185 -4.04 -8.35 -22.74
C ALA A 185 -5.58 -8.33 -22.84
N GLY A 186 -6.15 -7.15 -23.06
CA GLY A 186 -7.58 -6.89 -23.10
C GLY A 186 -8.27 -6.67 -21.74
N TRP A 187 -7.63 -6.99 -20.61
CA TRP A 187 -8.21 -6.82 -19.27
C TRP A 187 -8.40 -5.34 -18.95
N VAL A 188 -9.43 -5.03 -18.15
CA VAL A 188 -9.83 -3.65 -17.82
C VAL A 188 -9.18 -3.21 -16.52
N GLN A 189 -8.53 -2.04 -16.52
CA GLN A 189 -7.95 -1.42 -15.34
C GLN A 189 -9.02 -0.62 -14.59
N ILE A 190 -9.65 -1.24 -13.59
CA ILE A 190 -10.73 -0.63 -12.79
C ILE A 190 -10.22 0.16 -11.58
N GLY A 191 -8.96 0.02 -11.24
CA GLY A 191 -8.30 0.79 -10.17
C GLY A 191 -6.86 1.06 -10.53
N LEU A 192 -6.38 2.25 -10.19
CA LEU A 192 -4.99 2.68 -10.37
C LEU A 192 -4.64 3.61 -9.22
N VAL A 193 -3.50 3.38 -8.59
CA VAL A 193 -2.86 4.33 -7.69
C VAL A 193 -1.42 4.46 -8.08
N GLU A 194 -0.96 5.69 -8.30
CA GLU A 194 0.43 5.94 -8.65
C GLU A 194 0.93 7.18 -7.93
N HIS A 195 2.08 7.01 -7.28
CA HIS A 195 2.79 8.07 -6.61
C HIS A 195 4.10 8.32 -7.31
N HIS A 196 4.34 9.58 -7.61
CA HIS A 196 5.56 10.06 -8.21
C HIS A 196 6.23 11.00 -7.22
N ARG A 197 7.55 10.88 -7.10
CA ARG A 197 8.36 11.68 -6.19
C ARG A 197 9.60 12.17 -6.92
N THR A 198 9.82 13.48 -6.79
CA THR A 198 11.13 14.10 -6.97
C THR A 198 11.63 14.53 -5.60
N PRO A 199 12.76 13.99 -5.11
CA PRO A 199 13.35 14.49 -3.89
C PRO A 199 13.85 15.93 -4.05
N ALA A 200 13.90 16.67 -2.94
CA ALA A 200 14.57 17.97 -2.94
C ALA A 200 16.06 17.79 -3.24
N ARG A 201 16.69 18.76 -3.90
CA ARG A 201 18.13 18.81 -4.13
C ARG A 201 18.66 20.15 -3.62
N ARG A 202 19.85 20.14 -3.03
CA ARG A 202 20.54 21.38 -2.61
C ARG A 202 21.30 22.06 -3.75
N TYR A 203 21.73 21.28 -4.76
CA TYR A 203 22.56 21.79 -5.87
C TYR A 203 22.19 21.14 -7.21
N PRO A 204 21.56 21.88 -8.15
CA PRO A 204 20.92 23.18 -7.93
C PRO A 204 19.81 23.06 -6.86
N ASP A 205 19.53 24.16 -6.17
CA ASP A 205 18.47 24.21 -5.14
C ASP A 205 17.11 24.02 -5.79
N GLN A 206 16.42 22.94 -5.42
CA GLN A 206 15.16 22.53 -6.03
C GLN A 206 14.25 21.89 -4.98
N PRO A 207 12.97 22.28 -4.94
CA PRO A 207 12.02 21.74 -3.97
C PRO A 207 11.71 20.27 -4.25
N SER A 208 11.31 19.56 -3.20
CA SER A 208 10.70 18.24 -3.39
C SER A 208 9.34 18.42 -4.08
N ARG A 209 9.04 17.55 -5.04
CA ARG A 209 7.80 17.54 -5.80
C ARG A 209 7.14 16.17 -5.67
N LYS A 210 5.83 16.14 -5.42
CA LYS A 210 5.07 14.90 -5.28
C LYS A 210 3.80 14.99 -6.13
N VAL A 211 3.43 13.90 -6.80
CA VAL A 211 2.10 13.72 -7.41
C VAL A 211 1.54 12.38 -6.94
N LEU A 212 0.29 12.38 -6.50
CA LEU A 212 -0.48 11.18 -6.19
C LEU A 212 -1.71 11.15 -7.09
N LEU A 213 -1.83 10.11 -7.89
CA LEU A 213 -2.98 9.84 -8.75
C LEU A 213 -3.73 8.63 -8.20
N ILE A 214 -5.05 8.72 -8.13
CA ILE A 214 -5.92 7.62 -7.76
C ILE A 214 -7.09 7.58 -8.74
N VAL A 215 -7.33 6.43 -9.35
CA VAL A 215 -8.51 6.12 -10.14
C VAL A 215 -9.17 4.90 -9.53
N GLY A 216 -10.49 4.89 -9.48
CA GLY A 216 -11.25 3.74 -9.02
C GLY A 216 -12.63 3.69 -9.61
N LEU A 217 -13.12 2.46 -9.79
CA LEU A 217 -14.48 2.18 -10.17
C LEU A 217 -15.45 2.53 -9.03
N GLU A 218 -16.43 3.36 -9.34
CA GLU A 218 -17.49 3.79 -8.43
C GLU A 218 -18.85 3.46 -9.03
N ALA A 219 -19.76 2.97 -8.20
CA ALA A 219 -21.19 3.03 -8.47
C ALA A 219 -21.70 4.33 -7.86
N ALA A 220 -22.19 5.27 -8.67
CA ALA A 220 -22.68 6.56 -8.16
C ALA A 220 -23.82 7.08 -9.03
N SER A 221 -24.93 7.46 -8.40
CA SER A 221 -26.10 7.99 -9.10
C SER A 221 -25.89 9.44 -9.54
N ASP A 222 -25.10 10.17 -8.75
CA ASP A 222 -24.70 11.56 -8.98
C ASP A 222 -23.17 11.69 -8.98
N ASN A 223 -22.67 12.88 -9.34
CA ASN A 223 -21.24 13.17 -9.22
C ASN A 223 -20.80 13.06 -7.74
N PRO A 224 -19.73 12.30 -7.43
CA PRO A 224 -19.20 12.20 -6.08
C PRO A 224 -18.85 13.59 -5.52
N PRO A 225 -19.07 13.84 -4.22
CA PRO A 225 -18.72 15.12 -3.62
C PRO A 225 -17.23 15.45 -3.79
N PRO A 226 -16.86 16.73 -3.97
CA PRO A 226 -15.47 17.15 -4.01
C PRO A 226 -14.68 16.70 -2.78
N GLY A 227 -13.42 16.32 -2.97
CA GLY A 227 -12.53 15.89 -1.88
C GLY A 227 -12.75 14.45 -1.38
N THR A 228 -13.75 13.73 -1.90
CA THR A 228 -13.87 12.27 -1.66
C THR A 228 -12.85 11.50 -2.49
N LEU A 229 -12.38 10.35 -2.00
CA LEU A 229 -11.49 9.47 -2.75
C LEU A 229 -12.30 8.43 -3.54
N PRO A 230 -11.88 8.07 -4.77
CA PRO A 230 -12.56 7.06 -5.59
C PRO A 230 -12.26 5.62 -5.16
N VAL A 231 -11.83 5.43 -3.91
CA VAL A 231 -11.43 4.16 -3.32
C VAL A 231 -11.92 4.09 -1.89
N SER A 232 -12.36 2.92 -1.49
CA SER A 232 -12.69 2.58 -0.10
C SER A 232 -11.47 2.05 0.64
N ARG A 233 -11.64 1.61 1.89
CA ARG A 233 -10.64 0.81 2.62
C ARG A 233 -11.13 -0.62 2.72
N GLY A 234 -10.22 -1.58 2.56
CA GLY A 234 -10.56 -2.99 2.59
C GLY A 234 -9.48 -3.85 3.25
N PRO A 235 -9.84 -5.02 3.79
CA PRO A 235 -8.88 -5.98 4.30
C PRO A 235 -8.12 -6.62 3.14
N TRP A 236 -6.79 -6.60 3.17
CA TRP A 236 -5.97 -7.28 2.16
C TRP A 236 -6.16 -8.79 2.18
N GLN A 237 -6.66 -9.35 3.29
CA GLN A 237 -6.90 -10.78 3.47
C GLN A 237 -7.95 -11.33 2.49
N LEU A 238 -8.70 -10.48 1.77
CA LEU A 238 -9.54 -10.89 0.64
C LEU A 238 -8.75 -11.67 -0.42
N TRP A 239 -7.44 -11.42 -0.53
CA TRP A 239 -6.57 -12.11 -1.46
C TRP A 239 -6.14 -13.52 -1.02
N ILE A 240 -6.35 -13.88 0.25
CA ILE A 240 -5.86 -15.16 0.83
C ILE A 240 -6.94 -15.98 1.52
N HIS A 241 -8.08 -15.37 1.84
CA HIS A 241 -9.18 -16.02 2.51
C HIS A 241 -10.48 -15.78 1.75
N PRO A 242 -11.33 -16.83 1.60
CA PRO A 242 -12.69 -16.66 1.12
C PRO A 242 -13.39 -15.54 1.90
N TRP A 243 -14.05 -14.63 1.19
CA TRP A 243 -14.63 -13.42 1.77
C TRP A 243 -15.64 -13.72 2.89
N GLN A 244 -16.31 -14.88 2.82
CA GLN A 244 -17.26 -15.37 3.82
C GLN A 244 -16.61 -15.59 5.19
N ARG A 245 -15.29 -15.81 5.25
CA ARG A 245 -14.54 -16.01 6.49
C ARG A 245 -14.08 -14.72 7.14
N LEU A 246 -14.09 -13.60 6.42
CA LEU A 246 -13.51 -12.34 6.88
C LEU A 246 -14.45 -11.50 7.73
N ALA A 247 -15.69 -11.95 7.97
CA ALA A 247 -16.73 -11.25 8.73
C ALA A 247 -16.88 -9.77 8.31
N VAL A 248 -16.49 -9.43 7.07
CA VAL A 248 -16.82 -8.16 6.43
C VAL A 248 -18.34 -8.10 6.46
N GLY A 249 -18.95 -7.00 6.90
CA GLY A 249 -20.41 -6.89 7.20
C GLY A 249 -21.39 -7.32 6.10
N LEU A 250 -20.88 -7.77 4.95
CA LEU A 250 -21.52 -8.45 3.84
C LEU A 250 -21.76 -9.96 4.05
N ALA A 251 -21.22 -10.58 5.12
CA ALA A 251 -21.27 -12.03 5.39
C ALA A 251 -22.68 -12.64 5.46
N ALA A 252 -23.74 -11.84 5.40
CA ALA A 252 -25.12 -12.32 5.43
C ALA A 252 -25.80 -12.48 4.06
N GLN A 253 -25.31 -11.91 2.93
CA GLN A 253 -26.18 -11.82 1.74
C GLN A 253 -25.46 -11.80 0.37
N GLY A 254 -24.94 -12.94 -0.09
CA GLY A 254 -24.40 -13.08 -1.46
C GLY A 254 -25.40 -12.73 -2.57
N HIS A 255 -26.71 -12.98 -2.37
CA HIS A 255 -27.78 -12.54 -3.27
C HIS A 255 -28.07 -11.03 -3.19
N ALA A 256 -27.76 -10.38 -2.05
CA ALA A 256 -27.88 -8.93 -1.94
C ALA A 256 -26.66 -8.18 -2.48
N ALA A 257 -25.56 -8.85 -2.88
CA ALA A 257 -24.40 -8.14 -3.44
C ALA A 257 -24.76 -7.41 -4.74
N ALA A 258 -25.54 -8.04 -5.62
CA ALA A 258 -26.04 -7.43 -6.85
C ALA A 258 -26.98 -6.25 -6.57
N GLU A 259 -27.96 -6.45 -5.68
CA GLU A 259 -28.88 -5.40 -5.26
C GLU A 259 -28.15 -4.23 -4.58
N TYR A 260 -27.18 -4.54 -3.71
CA TYR A 260 -26.38 -3.57 -2.99
C TYR A 260 -25.53 -2.72 -3.93
N ILE A 261 -24.82 -3.34 -4.89
CA ILE A 261 -24.06 -2.61 -5.92
C ILE A 261 -25.01 -1.80 -6.84
N GLY A 262 -26.13 -2.41 -7.22
CA GLY A 262 -27.14 -1.80 -8.09
C GLY A 262 -27.93 -0.65 -7.47
N THR A 263 -27.88 -0.47 -6.15
CA THR A 263 -28.69 0.56 -5.45
C THR A 263 -27.90 1.53 -4.57
N LYS A 264 -26.70 1.16 -4.10
CA LYS A 264 -25.89 2.00 -3.21
C LYS A 264 -24.75 2.67 -3.96
N ASP A 265 -24.55 3.94 -3.64
CA ASP A 265 -23.42 4.70 -4.13
C ASP A 265 -22.18 4.36 -3.28
N GLN A 266 -21.11 3.89 -3.94
CA GLN A 266 -19.91 3.37 -3.28
C GLN A 266 -18.74 3.24 -4.25
N ALA A 267 -17.52 3.32 -3.71
CA ALA A 267 -16.32 2.85 -4.39
C ALA A 267 -16.25 1.31 -4.37
N LEU A 268 -15.97 0.73 -5.53
CA LEU A 268 -15.86 -0.72 -5.75
C LEU A 268 -14.41 -1.22 -5.78
N VAL A 269 -13.47 -0.28 -5.68
CA VAL A 269 -12.05 -0.51 -5.43
C VAL A 269 -11.72 -0.06 -4.01
N ALA A 270 -10.79 -0.75 -3.37
CA ALA A 270 -10.30 -0.45 -2.04
C ALA A 270 -8.78 -0.33 -2.04
N LEU A 271 -8.26 0.59 -1.23
CA LEU A 271 -6.90 0.52 -0.74
C LEU A 271 -6.86 -0.48 0.41
N ALA A 272 -6.02 -1.50 0.26
CA ALA A 272 -5.87 -2.54 1.25
C ALA A 272 -5.08 -2.03 2.45
N ASP A 273 -5.42 -2.53 3.64
CA ASP A 273 -4.82 -2.15 4.92
C ASP A 273 -3.37 -2.62 5.11
N THR A 274 -2.79 -3.26 4.09
CA THR A 274 -1.37 -3.65 3.99
C THR A 274 -0.49 -2.70 3.17
N GLY A 275 -1.01 -1.52 2.81
CA GLY A 275 -0.18 -0.47 2.22
C GLY A 275 0.59 0.31 3.29
N THR A 276 1.86 0.65 3.02
CA THR A 276 2.67 1.45 3.96
C THR A 276 2.39 2.95 3.88
N ALA A 277 1.76 3.44 2.80
CA ALA A 277 1.45 4.86 2.65
C ALA A 277 0.11 5.22 3.33
N PRO A 278 0.08 6.26 4.19
CA PRO A 278 -1.19 6.77 4.71
C PRO A 278 -1.97 7.45 3.59
N LEU A 279 -3.28 7.21 3.52
CA LEU A 279 -4.18 8.15 2.85
C LEU A 279 -4.26 9.43 3.69
N ALA A 280 -4.52 10.57 3.05
CA ALA A 280 -4.79 11.83 3.74
C ALA A 280 -5.79 11.62 4.90
N GLY A 281 -5.35 11.87 6.13
CA GLY A 281 -6.16 11.70 7.35
C GLY A 281 -6.21 10.28 7.95
N SER A 282 -5.41 9.30 7.50
CA SER A 282 -5.26 8.00 8.20
C SER A 282 -4.07 7.99 9.16
N VAL A 283 -4.27 7.32 10.31
CA VAL A 283 -3.17 6.76 11.09
C VAL A 283 -2.39 5.77 10.21
N ARG A 284 -1.07 5.97 10.08
CA ARG A 284 -0.17 5.04 9.39
C ARG A 284 -0.41 3.63 9.93
N ARG A 285 -0.42 2.63 9.05
CA ARG A 285 -0.23 1.23 9.43
C ARG A 285 0.88 0.70 8.53
N PRO A 286 2.17 0.92 8.88
CA PRO A 286 3.24 0.20 8.23
C PRO A 286 2.99 -1.27 8.53
N THR A 287 2.50 -2.00 7.53
CA THR A 287 2.69 -3.44 7.49
C THR A 287 4.16 -3.72 7.22
N GLY A 288 4.59 -4.92 7.56
CA GLY A 288 6.00 -5.26 7.61
C GLY A 288 6.78 -5.07 6.33
N LEU A 289 8.06 -5.36 6.47
CA LEU A 289 9.07 -5.17 5.45
C LEU A 289 8.69 -5.86 4.14
N GLY A 290 9.02 -5.21 3.03
CA GLY A 290 8.68 -5.67 1.69
C GLY A 290 7.27 -5.31 1.23
N THR A 291 6.36 -4.89 2.12
CA THR A 291 5.04 -4.42 1.66
C THR A 291 5.15 -3.10 0.87
N PRO A 292 4.41 -2.95 -0.24
CA PRO A 292 4.42 -1.74 -1.03
C PRO A 292 3.64 -0.60 -0.37
N PRO A 293 3.89 0.65 -0.81
CA PRO A 293 3.12 1.79 -0.34
C PRO A 293 1.63 1.63 -0.61
N TYR A 294 1.28 1.02 -1.75
CA TYR A 294 -0.10 0.84 -2.16
C TYR A 294 -0.36 -0.60 -2.56
N VAL A 295 -1.44 -1.16 -2.02
CA VAL A 295 -2.02 -2.44 -2.45
C VAL A 295 -3.49 -2.17 -2.71
N LEU A 296 -3.97 -2.50 -3.92
CA LEU A 296 -5.39 -2.39 -4.24
C LEU A 296 -6.08 -3.73 -3.98
N ALA A 297 -7.36 -3.66 -3.62
CA ALA A 297 -8.24 -4.80 -3.47
C ALA A 297 -9.61 -4.46 -4.10
N PRO A 298 -10.36 -5.44 -4.62
CA PRO A 298 -11.77 -5.23 -4.89
C PRO A 298 -12.54 -5.00 -3.59
N ALA A 299 -13.64 -4.25 -3.65
CA ALA A 299 -14.61 -4.25 -2.56
C ALA A 299 -15.16 -5.67 -2.37
N ALA A 300 -15.41 -6.08 -1.12
CA ALA A 300 -15.92 -7.43 -0.83
C ALA A 300 -17.27 -7.73 -1.50
N SER A 301 -18.08 -6.70 -1.78
CA SER A 301 -19.32 -6.82 -2.57
C SER A 301 -19.05 -7.26 -4.02
N VAL A 302 -17.96 -6.79 -4.63
CA VAL A 302 -17.53 -7.20 -5.97
C VAL A 302 -17.08 -8.66 -5.98
N VAL A 303 -16.26 -9.06 -4.99
CA VAL A 303 -15.83 -10.45 -4.80
C VAL A 303 -17.04 -11.38 -4.67
N ALA A 304 -18.02 -10.99 -3.84
CA ALA A 304 -19.24 -11.76 -3.62
C ALA A 304 -20.13 -11.83 -4.88
N LEU A 305 -20.35 -10.71 -5.59
CA LEU A 305 -21.15 -10.64 -6.81
C LEU A 305 -20.57 -11.55 -7.91
N LEU A 306 -19.25 -11.47 -8.12
CA LEU A 306 -18.57 -12.18 -9.18
C LEU A 306 -18.25 -13.63 -8.81
N GLY A 307 -18.45 -14.03 -7.54
CA GLY A 307 -18.20 -15.40 -7.08
C GLY A 307 -16.71 -15.73 -7.07
N LEU A 308 -15.88 -14.74 -6.72
CA LEU A 308 -14.43 -14.88 -6.76
C LEU A 308 -13.89 -15.47 -5.47
N GLU A 309 -12.87 -16.31 -5.62
CA GLU A 309 -12.16 -16.97 -4.51
C GLU A 309 -10.65 -16.70 -4.64
N PRO A 310 -9.90 -16.69 -3.53
CA PRO A 310 -8.44 -16.63 -3.58
C PRO A 310 -7.85 -17.67 -4.52
N THR A 311 -7.00 -17.23 -5.45
CA THR A 311 -6.30 -18.15 -6.35
C THR A 311 -5.43 -19.10 -5.53
N SER A 312 -5.55 -20.41 -5.80
CA SER A 312 -4.86 -21.45 -5.04
C SER A 312 -3.34 -21.35 -5.16
N GLY A 313 -2.63 -21.60 -4.06
CA GLY A 313 -1.16 -21.56 -4.00
C GLY A 313 -0.60 -20.17 -3.68
N VAL A 314 0.73 -20.07 -3.73
CA VAL A 314 1.44 -18.80 -3.56
C VAL A 314 1.56 -18.15 -4.93
N CYS A 315 0.56 -17.35 -5.27
CA CYS A 315 0.54 -16.43 -6.41
C CYS A 315 0.61 -15.00 -5.88
N GLY A 316 0.69 -13.98 -6.74
CA GLY A 316 0.58 -12.59 -6.31
C GLY A 316 -0.79 -12.25 -5.69
N PHE A 317 -1.26 -11.02 -5.87
CA PHE A 317 -2.63 -10.67 -5.50
C PHE A 317 -3.57 -11.09 -6.63
N SER A 318 -4.15 -12.28 -6.53
CA SER A 318 -4.97 -12.90 -7.56
C SER A 318 -6.22 -13.56 -6.98
N LEU A 319 -7.36 -13.30 -7.60
CA LEU A 319 -8.63 -13.98 -7.37
C LEU A 319 -9.04 -14.71 -8.65
N SER A 320 -9.63 -15.89 -8.48
CA SER A 320 -10.09 -16.76 -9.55
C SER A 320 -11.57 -17.09 -9.41
N ASP A 321 -12.19 -17.42 -10.53
CA ASP A 321 -13.49 -18.10 -10.61
C ASP A 321 -13.30 -19.52 -11.19
N THR A 322 -14.41 -20.17 -11.58
CA THR A 322 -14.37 -21.53 -12.17
C THR A 322 -13.65 -21.61 -13.52
N THR A 323 -13.41 -20.48 -14.18
CA THR A 323 -12.75 -20.39 -15.49
C THR A 323 -11.27 -20.01 -15.39
N GLY A 324 -10.79 -19.68 -14.19
CA GLY A 324 -9.40 -19.36 -13.90
C GLY A 324 -9.25 -17.96 -13.31
N GLU A 325 -8.07 -17.36 -13.51
CA GLU A 325 -7.76 -16.02 -13.01
C GLU A 325 -8.78 -15.00 -13.54
N ALA A 326 -9.28 -14.17 -12.63
CA ALA A 326 -10.43 -13.31 -12.85
C ALA A 326 -10.16 -11.84 -12.49
N MET A 327 -9.41 -11.63 -11.39
CA MET A 327 -8.97 -10.31 -10.96
C MET A 327 -7.56 -10.38 -10.38
N ILE A 328 -6.75 -9.38 -10.68
CA ILE A 328 -5.39 -9.29 -10.12
C ILE A 328 -5.05 -7.87 -9.69
N CYS A 329 -4.23 -7.75 -8.66
CA CYS A 329 -3.54 -6.51 -8.36
C CYS A 329 -2.06 -6.65 -8.74
N ARG A 330 -1.58 -5.73 -9.58
CA ARG A 330 -0.16 -5.63 -9.94
C ARG A 330 0.45 -4.43 -9.26
N GLN A 331 1.77 -4.48 -9.08
CA GLN A 331 2.51 -3.44 -8.37
C GLN A 331 3.81 -3.13 -9.09
N TRP A 332 4.26 -1.89 -9.00
CA TRP A 332 5.52 -1.48 -9.60
C TRP A 332 6.24 -0.48 -8.73
N ARG A 333 7.56 -0.50 -8.86
CA ARG A 333 8.50 0.50 -8.36
C ARG A 333 9.51 0.73 -9.46
N GLY A 334 9.85 1.97 -9.75
CA GLY A 334 10.77 2.30 -10.83
C GLY A 334 11.49 3.61 -10.58
N HIS A 335 12.54 3.83 -11.38
CA HIS A 335 13.34 5.05 -11.41
C HIS A 335 13.93 5.37 -10.03
N LEU A 336 14.91 4.56 -9.60
CA LEU A 336 15.61 4.79 -8.34
C LEU A 336 16.35 6.13 -8.40
N VAL A 337 16.02 7.04 -7.48
CA VAL A 337 16.59 8.40 -7.43
C VAL A 337 17.32 8.64 -6.13
N HIS A 338 18.41 9.40 -6.23
CA HIS A 338 19.18 9.91 -5.12
C HIS A 338 18.71 11.34 -4.80
N ASP A 339 18.51 11.64 -3.52
CA ASP A 339 18.13 12.96 -3.01
C ASP A 339 19.35 13.86 -2.69
N GLY A 340 20.56 13.31 -2.84
CA GLY A 340 21.81 13.99 -2.50
C GLY A 340 22.35 13.60 -1.13
N ASN A 341 21.58 12.85 -0.34
CA ASN A 341 22.01 12.27 0.93
C ASN A 341 22.47 10.83 0.72
N TYR A 342 23.39 10.33 1.55
CA TYR A 342 23.89 8.94 1.49
C TYR A 342 22.84 7.89 1.92
N GLU A 343 21.56 8.15 1.69
CA GLU A 343 20.44 7.26 2.00
C GLU A 343 20.16 6.28 0.85
N PRO A 344 19.49 5.13 1.11
CA PRO A 344 19.09 4.21 0.06
C PRO A 344 18.24 4.89 -1.01
N LEU A 345 18.49 4.53 -2.28
CA LEU A 345 17.71 5.06 -3.39
C LEU A 345 16.23 4.73 -3.23
N LEU A 346 15.39 5.74 -3.40
CA LEU A 346 13.94 5.58 -3.34
C LEU A 346 13.37 5.53 -4.76
N PRO A 347 12.30 4.76 -5.02
CA PRO A 347 11.64 4.78 -6.31
C PRO A 347 10.98 6.15 -6.53
N ALA A 348 11.33 6.82 -7.62
CA ALA A 348 10.66 8.05 -8.06
C ALA A 348 9.23 7.77 -8.52
N VAL A 349 8.92 6.53 -8.91
CA VAL A 349 7.56 6.10 -9.23
C VAL A 349 7.25 4.79 -8.52
N ALA A 350 6.15 4.77 -7.77
CA ALA A 350 5.59 3.55 -7.20
C ALA A 350 4.07 3.54 -7.37
N GLY A 351 3.49 2.39 -7.66
CA GLY A 351 2.05 2.29 -7.86
C GLY A 351 1.53 0.87 -7.85
N ALA A 352 0.22 0.78 -7.93
CA ALA A 352 -0.53 -0.45 -8.07
C ALA A 352 -1.73 -0.24 -8.99
N ASP A 353 -2.13 -1.28 -9.69
CA ASP A 353 -3.40 -1.32 -10.40
C ASP A 353 -4.21 -2.56 -10.06
N LEU A 354 -5.52 -2.46 -10.28
CA LEU A 354 -6.47 -3.55 -10.13
C LEU A 354 -7.07 -3.82 -11.49
N LEU A 355 -6.83 -5.03 -12.00
CA LEU A 355 -7.34 -5.50 -13.27
C LEU A 355 -8.47 -6.50 -13.07
N ILE A 356 -9.40 -6.50 -14.01
CA ILE A 356 -10.50 -7.46 -14.08
C ILE A 356 -10.65 -7.99 -15.51
N ARG A 357 -10.99 -9.27 -15.61
CA ARG A 357 -11.25 -9.92 -16.90
C ARG A 357 -12.46 -9.29 -17.61
N PRO A 358 -12.47 -9.14 -18.95
CA PRO A 358 -13.48 -8.33 -19.65
C PRO A 358 -14.95 -8.79 -19.51
N ASP A 359 -15.19 -10.10 -19.46
CA ASP A 359 -16.51 -10.68 -19.24
C ASP A 359 -17.06 -10.31 -17.85
N LEU A 360 -16.20 -10.34 -16.83
CA LEU A 360 -16.56 -9.98 -15.46
C LEU A 360 -16.76 -8.46 -15.31
N PHE A 361 -15.96 -7.66 -16.01
CA PHE A 361 -16.20 -6.21 -16.08
C PHE A 361 -17.56 -5.89 -16.69
N THR A 362 -17.94 -6.58 -17.78
CA THR A 362 -19.24 -6.41 -18.43
C THR A 362 -20.37 -6.74 -17.46
N ARG A 363 -20.28 -7.87 -16.76
CA ARG A 363 -21.27 -8.26 -15.74
C ARG A 363 -21.37 -7.25 -14.59
N LEU A 364 -20.23 -6.73 -14.12
CA LEU A 364 -20.19 -5.72 -13.07
C LEU A 364 -20.81 -4.40 -13.55
N HIS A 365 -20.46 -3.94 -14.75
CA HIS A 365 -21.02 -2.77 -15.40
C HIS A 365 -22.54 -2.86 -15.54
N ASP A 366 -23.06 -4.00 -16.02
CA ASP A 366 -24.49 -4.24 -16.17
C ASP A 366 -25.23 -4.24 -14.82
N THR A 367 -24.57 -4.72 -13.76
CA THR A 367 -25.12 -4.73 -12.39
C THR A 367 -25.16 -3.32 -11.79
N ILE A 368 -24.15 -2.48 -12.04
CA ILE A 368 -24.11 -1.09 -11.57
C ILE A 368 -25.15 -0.24 -12.31
N GLY A 369 -25.27 -0.47 -13.63
CA GLY A 369 -26.08 0.31 -14.55
C GLY A 369 -25.26 1.39 -15.27
N LEU A 370 -25.54 1.58 -16.57
CA LEU A 370 -24.78 2.45 -17.48
C LEU A 370 -24.63 3.90 -16.95
N SER A 371 -25.69 4.47 -16.39
CA SER A 371 -25.69 5.84 -15.86
C SER A 371 -24.96 5.99 -14.53
N ARG A 372 -24.72 4.89 -13.82
CA ARG A 372 -24.12 4.88 -12.48
C ARG A 372 -22.66 4.43 -12.46
N CYS A 373 -22.17 3.83 -13.54
CA CYS A 373 -20.81 3.31 -13.61
C CYS A 373 -19.82 4.44 -13.93
N GLN A 374 -19.12 4.90 -12.91
CA GLN A 374 -18.23 6.06 -12.98
C GLN A 374 -16.76 5.64 -12.80
N ALA A 375 -15.88 6.29 -13.56
CA ALA A 375 -14.45 6.24 -13.36
C ALA A 375 -14.03 7.41 -12.47
N GLY A 376 -14.03 7.19 -11.17
CA GLY A 376 -13.63 8.18 -10.18
C GLY A 376 -12.15 8.50 -10.27
N ILE A 377 -11.77 9.76 -10.06
CA ILE A 377 -10.39 10.24 -10.09
C ILE A 377 -10.11 11.18 -8.90
N SER A 378 -8.90 11.09 -8.35
CA SER A 378 -8.30 12.10 -7.48
C SER A 378 -6.84 12.30 -7.86
N VAL A 379 -6.43 13.55 -8.09
CA VAL A 379 -5.04 13.91 -8.38
C VAL A 379 -4.61 15.00 -7.41
N HIS A 380 -3.54 14.73 -6.68
CA HIS A 380 -2.93 15.67 -5.75
C HIS A 380 -1.48 15.91 -6.18
N HIS A 381 -1.03 17.16 -6.06
CA HIS A 381 0.36 17.50 -6.24
C HIS A 381 0.81 18.47 -5.15
N ARG A 382 2.10 18.46 -4.83
CA ARG A 382 2.69 19.38 -3.84
C ARG A 382 4.14 19.71 -4.21
N SER A 383 4.52 20.97 -4.01
CA SER A 383 5.92 21.42 -3.95
C SER A 383 6.25 21.82 -2.52
N ALA A 384 7.44 21.46 -2.01
CA ALA A 384 7.82 21.78 -0.63
C ALA A 384 8.14 23.27 -0.37
N ASP A 385 8.10 24.13 -1.39
CA ASP A 385 8.15 25.59 -1.18
C ASP A 385 6.82 26.16 -0.65
N GLU A 386 5.76 25.36 -0.67
CA GLU A 386 4.43 25.69 -0.14
C GLU A 386 4.25 25.06 1.26
N ASP A 387 4.55 25.90 2.27
CA ASP A 387 4.33 25.78 3.71
C ASP A 387 4.96 24.61 4.48
N GLU A 388 5.94 24.99 5.30
CA GLU A 388 6.26 24.40 6.60
C GLU A 388 4.98 24.11 7.38
N GLY A 389 4.66 22.83 7.59
CA GLY A 389 3.48 22.50 8.38
C GLY A 389 2.95 21.10 8.28
N PHE A 390 3.77 20.09 7.95
CA PHE A 390 3.43 18.71 8.31
C PHE A 390 4.72 17.97 8.64
N ASP A 391 4.83 17.56 9.90
CA ASP A 391 5.88 16.73 10.49
C ASP A 391 6.15 15.51 9.60
N ASP A 392 7.38 15.42 9.09
CA ASP A 392 7.95 14.16 8.62
C ASP A 392 8.31 13.33 9.85
N GLY A 393 7.29 12.70 10.46
CA GLY A 393 7.41 11.60 11.42
C GLY A 393 6.92 10.31 10.79
#